data_AF-A0A7W4K3Z2-F1
#
_entry.id   AF-A0A7W4K3Z2-F1
#
_cell.length_a   1.000
_cell.length_b   1.000
_cell.length_c   1.000
_cell.angle_alpha   90.00
_cell.angle_beta   90.00
_cell.angle_gamma   90.00
#
_symmetry.space_group_name_H-M   'P 1'
#
loop_
_entity.id
_entity.type
_entity.pdbx_description
1 polymer ?
#
loop_
_entity_poly.entity_id
_entity_poly.type
_entity_poly.pdbx_seq_one_letter_code
_entity_poly.pdbx_strand_id
1 'polypeptide(L)'
;GIRTLRQPGGLSGFTRRSESPYDPFGAAHSSTSISAGLGMAVAHHLRAEHDPSYRERNVVAVIGDGSISAGMAYEAMNNAAVAGPGAGRLIVVLNDNEMSIAPPVGAMSNYLSRLMSSRQFLGLRDLAGKVARRLPERLERTAKKADEYARGMITGGTLFEELGFYYVGPVDGHDLTQLVPILRNLRDADDKGPILLHILTEKGRGYRPAESAGDKYHAVA
;
A
#
# COMPACT_ATOMS: atom_id res chain seq x y z
N GLY A 1 -18.96 -5.96 -21.67
CA GLY A 1 -19.47 -6.19 -20.30
C GLY A 1 -18.35 -6.63 -19.38
N ILE A 2 -18.10 -7.92 -19.25
CA ILE A 2 -16.78 -8.44 -18.80
C ILE A 2 -16.28 -9.53 -19.75
N ARG A 3 -17.21 -10.17 -20.46
CA ARG A 3 -16.97 -11.18 -21.52
C ARG A 3 -16.20 -10.65 -22.74
N THR A 4 -15.98 -9.35 -22.82
CA THR A 4 -15.27 -8.65 -23.91
C THR A 4 -13.92 -8.11 -23.46
N LEU A 5 -13.44 -8.50 -22.28
CA LEU A 5 -12.16 -8.05 -21.72
C LEU A 5 -11.00 -8.50 -22.63
N ARG A 6 -10.09 -7.58 -22.95
CA ARG A 6 -8.90 -7.79 -23.81
C ARG A 6 -9.23 -8.25 -25.24
N GLN A 7 -10.48 -8.12 -25.68
CA GLN A 7 -10.87 -8.42 -27.06
C GLN A 7 -10.76 -7.15 -27.94
N PRO A 8 -10.47 -7.29 -29.25
CA PRO A 8 -10.53 -6.17 -30.20
C PRO A 8 -11.90 -5.47 -30.16
N GLY A 9 -11.91 -4.14 -29.96
CA GLY A 9 -13.14 -3.36 -29.80
C GLY A 9 -13.89 -3.59 -28.48
N GLY A 10 -13.35 -4.44 -27.60
CA GLY A 10 -13.88 -4.74 -26.27
C GLY A 10 -13.27 -3.85 -25.17
N LEU A 11 -13.36 -4.32 -23.93
CA LEU A 11 -12.83 -3.58 -22.76
C LEU A 11 -11.33 -3.77 -22.64
N SER A 12 -10.64 -2.70 -22.25
CA SER A 12 -9.22 -2.71 -21.95
C SER A 12 -8.90 -3.66 -20.78
N GLY A 13 -7.73 -4.29 -20.84
CA GLY A 13 -7.19 -5.09 -19.74
C GLY A 13 -6.64 -4.28 -18.57
N PHE A 14 -6.63 -2.95 -18.70
CA PHE A 14 -6.13 -1.97 -17.75
C PHE A 14 -7.12 -0.81 -17.64
N THR A 15 -7.00 -0.01 -16.57
CA THR A 15 -7.81 1.21 -16.42
C THR A 15 -7.63 2.13 -17.62
N ARG A 16 -8.73 2.66 -18.14
CA ARG A 16 -8.71 3.55 -19.31
C ARG A 16 -9.74 4.66 -19.17
N ARG A 17 -9.23 5.89 -19.09
CA ARG A 17 -10.04 7.13 -18.95
C ARG A 17 -11.18 7.27 -19.95
N SER A 18 -10.98 6.83 -21.19
CA SER A 18 -11.99 6.90 -22.24
C SER A 18 -13.06 5.80 -22.15
N GLU A 19 -12.82 4.74 -21.37
CA GLU A 19 -13.77 3.63 -21.19
C GLU A 19 -14.66 3.80 -19.95
N SER A 20 -14.18 4.51 -18.92
CA SER A 20 -14.91 4.62 -17.66
C SER A 20 -14.64 5.94 -16.94
N PRO A 21 -15.67 6.63 -16.39
CA PRO A 21 -15.49 7.77 -15.51
C PRO A 21 -14.85 7.38 -14.16
N TYR A 22 -14.83 6.08 -13.83
CA TYR A 22 -14.20 5.54 -12.62
C TYR A 22 -12.71 5.22 -12.81
N ASP A 23 -12.17 5.41 -14.03
CA ASP A 23 -10.77 5.17 -14.37
C ASP A 23 -10.03 6.50 -14.54
N PRO A 24 -9.70 7.23 -13.46
CA PRO A 24 -9.14 8.58 -13.54
C PRO A 24 -7.74 8.62 -14.17
N PHE A 25 -7.04 7.48 -14.22
CA PHE A 25 -5.69 7.33 -14.74
C PHE A 25 -5.57 6.06 -15.60
N GLY A 26 -4.75 6.12 -16.65
CA GLY A 26 -4.44 4.97 -17.49
C GLY A 26 -3.26 4.17 -16.93
N ALA A 27 -3.51 3.00 -16.33
CA ALA A 27 -2.49 2.21 -15.62
C ALA A 27 -1.96 1.04 -16.45
N ALA A 28 -1.42 1.31 -17.65
CA ALA A 28 -0.84 0.29 -18.52
C ALA A 28 0.69 0.12 -18.35
N HIS A 29 1.39 1.16 -17.90
CA HIS A 29 2.82 1.11 -17.57
C HIS A 29 3.01 1.05 -16.06
N SER A 30 3.87 0.13 -15.61
CA SER A 30 4.21 -0.02 -14.19
C SER A 30 4.86 1.25 -13.63
N SER A 31 4.80 1.40 -12.31
CA SER A 31 5.57 2.42 -11.55
C SER A 31 5.14 3.88 -11.75
N THR A 32 4.09 4.14 -12.53
CA THR A 32 3.57 5.49 -12.80
C THR A 32 2.53 5.97 -11.79
N SER A 33 1.96 5.06 -10.98
CA SER A 33 0.81 5.34 -10.13
C SER A 33 1.08 6.38 -9.03
N ILE A 34 2.26 6.35 -8.40
CA ILE A 34 2.63 7.32 -7.35
C ILE A 34 2.78 8.72 -7.95
N SER A 35 3.45 8.85 -9.10
CA SER A 35 3.65 10.14 -9.78
C SER A 35 2.31 10.75 -10.22
N ALA A 36 1.46 9.95 -10.85
CA ALA A 36 0.12 10.39 -11.24
C ALA A 36 -0.73 10.76 -10.02
N GLY A 37 -0.67 9.95 -8.96
CA GLY A 37 -1.37 10.19 -7.70
C GLY A 37 -0.93 11.49 -7.03
N LEU A 38 0.38 11.76 -7.00
CA LEU A 38 0.94 13.01 -6.46
C LEU A 38 0.41 14.23 -7.23
N GLY A 39 0.43 14.19 -8.57
CA GLY A 39 -0.10 15.27 -9.39
C GLY A 39 -1.60 15.52 -9.13
N MET A 40 -2.38 14.46 -8.97
CA MET A 40 -3.80 14.58 -8.61
C MET A 40 -4.00 15.16 -7.21
N ALA A 41 -3.17 14.77 -6.23
CA ALA A 41 -3.27 15.24 -4.86
C ALA A 41 -2.98 16.76 -4.79
N VAL A 42 -1.89 17.19 -5.43
CA VAL A 42 -1.54 18.62 -5.54
C VAL A 42 -2.63 19.40 -6.29
N ALA A 43 -3.19 18.87 -7.38
CA ALA A 43 -4.27 19.53 -8.10
C ALA A 43 -5.56 19.66 -7.26
N HIS A 44 -5.89 18.66 -6.45
CA HIS A 44 -7.02 18.72 -5.52
C HIS A 44 -6.81 19.76 -4.43
N HIS A 45 -5.59 19.85 -3.90
CA HIS A 45 -5.22 20.86 -2.91
C HIS A 45 -5.35 22.27 -3.46
N LEU A 46 -4.71 22.55 -4.60
CA LEU A 46 -4.80 23.85 -5.27
C LEU A 46 -6.25 24.24 -5.57
N ARG A 47 -7.09 23.29 -5.97
CA ARG A 47 -8.51 23.56 -6.19
C ARG A 47 -9.22 23.95 -4.89
N ALA A 48 -8.95 23.27 -3.78
CA ALA A 48 -9.54 23.59 -2.48
C ALA A 48 -9.13 24.98 -1.97
N GLU A 49 -7.90 25.42 -2.27
CA GLU A 49 -7.44 26.78 -1.95
C GLU A 49 -8.21 27.87 -2.72
N HIS A 50 -8.55 27.60 -3.98
CA HIS A 50 -9.23 28.58 -4.85
C HIS A 50 -10.75 28.54 -4.74
N ASP A 51 -11.33 27.39 -4.39
CA ASP A 51 -12.76 27.15 -4.32
C ASP A 51 -13.14 26.62 -2.93
N PRO A 52 -13.58 27.49 -2.00
CA PRO A 52 -14.00 27.07 -0.66
C PRO A 52 -15.17 26.09 -0.62
N SER A 53 -15.93 25.96 -1.72
CA SER A 53 -17.00 24.95 -1.83
C SER A 53 -16.47 23.55 -2.20
N TYR A 54 -15.23 23.48 -2.66
CA TYR A 54 -14.60 22.23 -3.04
C TYR A 54 -14.08 21.48 -1.81
N ARG A 55 -14.65 20.31 -1.56
CA ARG A 55 -14.12 19.38 -0.57
C ARG A 55 -12.85 18.72 -1.12
N GLU A 56 -11.72 19.03 -0.50
CA GLU A 56 -10.44 18.37 -0.76
C GLU A 56 -10.56 16.84 -0.62
N ARG A 57 -9.86 16.10 -1.47
CA ARG A 57 -9.99 14.64 -1.59
C ARG A 57 -8.66 13.96 -1.37
N ASN A 58 -8.69 12.82 -0.70
CA ASN A 58 -7.56 11.88 -0.69
C ASN A 58 -7.38 11.24 -2.06
N VAL A 59 -6.12 11.03 -2.44
CA VAL A 59 -5.73 10.28 -3.63
C VAL A 59 -5.05 9.00 -3.22
N VAL A 60 -5.57 7.87 -3.68
CA VAL A 60 -5.03 6.55 -3.36
C VAL A 60 -4.29 5.99 -4.57
N ALA A 61 -2.99 5.77 -4.44
CA ALA A 61 -2.16 5.13 -5.45
C ALA A 61 -1.80 3.71 -5.01
N VAL A 62 -2.30 2.70 -5.71
CA VAL A 62 -1.93 1.30 -5.45
C VAL A 62 -0.73 0.92 -6.32
N ILE A 63 0.30 0.33 -5.71
CA ILE A 63 1.52 -0.11 -6.39
C ILE A 63 1.93 -1.49 -5.89
N GLY A 64 2.42 -2.35 -6.79
CA GLY A 64 2.99 -3.65 -6.40
C GLY A 64 4.46 -3.53 -5.98
N ASP A 65 4.92 -4.47 -5.17
CA ASP A 65 6.33 -4.69 -4.79
C ASP A 65 7.30 -4.70 -5.98
N GLY A 66 6.95 -5.36 -7.09
CA GLY A 66 7.79 -5.33 -8.30
C GLY A 66 7.90 -3.94 -8.94
N SER A 67 6.85 -3.12 -8.85
CA SER A 67 6.79 -1.79 -9.46
C SER A 67 7.44 -0.70 -8.61
N ILE A 68 7.49 -0.87 -7.28
CA ILE A 68 8.12 0.13 -6.40
C ILE A 68 9.65 0.17 -6.54
N SER A 69 10.24 -0.89 -7.11
CA SER A 69 11.68 -0.97 -7.38
C SER A 69 12.17 -0.07 -8.52
N ALA A 70 11.25 0.42 -9.37
CA ALA A 70 11.61 1.25 -10.52
C ALA A 70 11.91 2.70 -10.14
N GLY A 71 12.83 3.32 -10.86
CA GLY A 71 13.28 4.70 -10.60
C GLY A 71 12.14 5.73 -10.55
N MET A 72 11.11 5.59 -11.40
CA MET A 72 9.96 6.52 -11.39
C MET A 72 9.16 6.47 -10.08
N ALA A 73 9.05 5.30 -9.44
CA ALA A 73 8.39 5.20 -8.15
C ALA A 73 9.21 5.92 -7.07
N TYR A 74 10.55 5.77 -7.11
CA TYR A 74 11.46 6.45 -6.20
C TYR A 74 11.44 7.98 -6.39
N GLU A 75 11.51 8.45 -7.64
CA GLU A 75 11.43 9.87 -7.99
C GLU A 75 10.11 10.47 -7.50
N ALA A 76 8.99 9.78 -7.74
CA ALA A 76 7.68 10.24 -7.29
C ALA A 76 7.58 10.34 -5.76
N MET A 77 8.13 9.36 -5.04
CA MET A 77 8.19 9.41 -3.57
C MET A 77 9.05 10.57 -3.08
N ASN A 78 10.26 10.72 -3.63
CA ASN A 78 11.14 11.83 -3.27
C ASN A 78 10.48 13.19 -3.54
N ASN A 79 9.77 13.34 -4.66
CA ASN A 79 9.03 14.56 -4.98
C ASN A 79 7.85 14.81 -4.03
N ALA A 80 7.15 13.75 -3.59
CA ALA A 80 6.03 13.88 -2.66
C ALA A 80 6.46 14.49 -1.31
N ALA A 81 7.68 14.18 -0.85
CA ALA A 81 8.25 14.73 0.38
C ALA A 81 8.34 16.26 0.40
N VAL A 82 8.52 16.87 -0.78
CA VAL A 82 8.77 18.32 -0.93
C VAL A 82 7.65 19.05 -1.67
N ALA A 83 6.59 18.36 -2.08
CA ALA A 83 5.47 18.92 -2.84
C ALA A 83 4.46 19.74 -1.99
N GLY A 84 4.81 20.05 -0.75
CA GLY A 84 4.03 20.90 0.15
C GLY A 84 2.74 20.25 0.64
N PRO A 85 1.77 21.04 1.16
CA PRO A 85 0.59 20.52 1.83
C PRO A 85 -0.29 19.64 0.92
N GLY A 86 -0.26 19.85 -0.39
CA GLY A 86 -1.02 19.04 -1.34
C GLY A 86 -0.58 17.57 -1.41
N ALA A 87 0.66 17.25 -1.03
CA ALA A 87 1.10 15.87 -0.89
C ALA A 87 0.51 15.18 0.35
N GLY A 88 0.00 15.93 1.33
CA GLY A 88 -0.60 15.40 2.56
C GLY A 88 -1.86 14.57 2.32
N ARG A 89 -2.48 14.67 1.15
CA ARG A 89 -3.64 13.88 0.74
C ARG A 89 -3.29 12.65 -0.11
N LEU A 90 -2.00 12.37 -0.31
CA LEU A 90 -1.54 11.19 -1.04
C LEU A 90 -1.41 9.99 -0.09
N ILE A 91 -2.11 8.90 -0.42
CA ILE A 91 -2.01 7.61 0.25
C ILE A 91 -1.51 6.59 -0.77
N VAL A 92 -0.28 6.10 -0.57
CA VAL A 92 0.30 5.02 -1.36
C VAL A 92 0.00 3.69 -0.66
N VAL A 93 -0.63 2.76 -1.36
CA VAL A 93 -0.85 1.39 -0.90
C VAL A 93 0.14 0.48 -1.62
N LEU A 94 1.17 0.05 -0.92
CA LEU A 94 2.12 -0.96 -1.39
C LEU A 94 1.51 -2.35 -1.17
N ASN A 95 1.12 -3.00 -2.25
CA ASN A 95 0.67 -4.39 -2.27
C ASN A 95 1.86 -5.32 -2.49
N ASP A 96 2.43 -5.81 -1.40
CA ASP A 96 3.47 -6.82 -1.41
C ASP A 96 2.83 -8.21 -1.39
N ASN A 97 3.11 -9.03 -2.40
CA ASN A 97 2.56 -10.38 -2.51
C ASN A 97 3.65 -11.46 -2.42
N GLU A 98 4.85 -11.10 -1.93
CA GLU A 98 6.02 -11.96 -1.77
C GLU A 98 6.30 -12.86 -2.99
N MET A 99 6.19 -12.29 -4.19
CA MET A 99 6.52 -13.00 -5.42
C MET A 99 7.44 -12.19 -6.31
N SER A 100 8.71 -12.20 -5.89
CA SER A 100 9.77 -12.11 -6.87
C SER A 100 9.74 -13.42 -7.69
N ILE A 101 9.28 -13.34 -8.94
CA ILE A 101 9.20 -14.46 -9.92
C ILE A 101 10.59 -15.14 -10.12
N ALA A 102 11.66 -14.40 -9.81
CA ALA A 102 13.03 -14.84 -9.59
C ALA A 102 13.42 -14.40 -8.17
N PRO A 103 14.48 -14.93 -7.51
CA PRO A 103 14.94 -14.39 -6.21
C PRO A 103 14.98 -12.85 -6.25
N PRO A 104 14.58 -12.15 -5.17
CA PRO A 104 14.46 -10.69 -5.16
C PRO A 104 15.69 -10.05 -5.78
N VAL A 105 15.52 -9.49 -6.98
CA VAL A 105 16.59 -8.77 -7.66
C VAL A 105 16.54 -7.32 -7.21
N GLY A 106 17.70 -6.78 -6.82
CA GLY A 106 17.85 -5.39 -6.41
C GLY A 106 17.76 -5.15 -4.91
N ALA A 107 18.29 -3.99 -4.50
CA ALA A 107 18.39 -3.60 -3.10
C ALA A 107 17.03 -3.35 -2.44
N MET A 108 16.04 -2.83 -3.20
CA MET A 108 14.70 -2.53 -2.70
C MET A 108 13.92 -3.80 -2.35
N SER A 109 13.93 -4.81 -3.21
CA SER A 109 13.27 -6.09 -2.95
C SER A 109 13.87 -6.76 -1.70
N ASN A 110 15.20 -6.76 -1.58
CA ASN A 110 15.90 -7.25 -0.39
C ASN A 110 15.61 -6.42 0.88
N TYR A 111 15.37 -5.13 0.72
CA TYR A 111 14.98 -4.25 1.81
C TYR A 111 13.57 -4.60 2.32
N LEU A 112 12.59 -4.75 1.42
CA LEU A 112 11.23 -5.18 1.76
C LEU A 112 11.24 -6.56 2.45
N SER A 113 11.98 -7.55 1.92
CA SER A 113 12.11 -8.87 2.56
C SER A 113 12.76 -8.79 3.95
N ARG A 114 13.69 -7.86 4.19
CA ARG A 114 14.29 -7.63 5.52
C ARG A 114 13.34 -6.94 6.50
N LEU A 115 12.55 -5.98 6.03
CA LEU A 115 11.45 -5.42 6.82
C LEU A 115 10.48 -6.52 7.26
N MET A 116 10.22 -7.50 6.40
CA MET A 116 9.36 -8.62 6.76
C MET A 116 9.96 -9.56 7.80
N SER A 117 11.20 -10.02 7.57
CA SER A 117 11.85 -10.97 8.49
C SER A 117 12.13 -10.38 9.87
N SER A 118 12.50 -9.08 9.94
CA SER A 118 12.68 -8.38 11.22
C SER A 118 11.40 -8.34 12.06
N ARG A 119 10.22 -8.19 11.44
CA ARG A 119 8.92 -8.25 12.14
C ARG A 119 8.57 -9.67 12.60
N GLN A 120 8.86 -10.70 11.83
CA GLN A 120 8.70 -12.10 12.27
C GLN A 120 9.56 -12.37 13.52
N PHE A 121 10.79 -11.85 13.56
CA PHE A 121 11.70 -11.98 14.69
C PHE A 121 11.22 -11.21 15.94
N LEU A 122 10.61 -10.03 15.76
CA LEU A 122 9.93 -9.30 16.83
C LEU A 122 8.68 -10.06 17.34
N GLY A 123 7.91 -10.69 16.46
CA GLY A 123 6.77 -11.54 16.83
C GLY A 123 7.17 -12.77 17.66
N LEU A 124 8.36 -13.32 17.41
CA LEU A 124 8.98 -14.39 18.23
C LEU A 124 9.44 -13.88 19.61
N ARG A 125 9.99 -12.65 19.69
CA ARG A 125 10.29 -11.99 20.98
C ARG A 125 9.02 -11.66 21.78
N ASP A 126 7.94 -11.28 21.12
CA ASP A 126 6.62 -11.09 21.74
C ASP A 126 6.04 -12.41 22.30
N LEU A 127 6.29 -13.53 21.62
CA LEU A 127 5.94 -14.87 22.12
C LEU A 127 6.71 -15.21 23.40
N ALA A 128 7.99 -14.85 23.49
CA ALA A 128 8.76 -14.96 24.73
C ALA A 128 8.19 -14.02 25.82
N GLY A 129 7.74 -12.82 25.46
CA GLY A 129 7.03 -11.91 26.36
C GLY A 129 5.64 -12.41 26.80
N LYS A 130 4.92 -13.17 25.96
CA LYS A 130 3.61 -13.78 26.28
C LYS A 130 3.73 -14.93 27.29
N VAL A 131 4.84 -15.68 27.28
CA VAL A 131 5.14 -16.66 28.34
C VAL A 131 5.34 -15.97 29.70
N ALA A 132 5.83 -14.73 29.70
CA ALA A 132 5.91 -13.90 30.92
C ALA A 132 4.55 -13.33 31.38
N ARG A 133 3.49 -13.40 30.56
CA ARG A 133 2.13 -12.91 30.86
C ARG A 133 1.22 -13.99 31.46
N ARG A 134 1.69 -14.80 32.40
CA ARG A 134 0.82 -15.51 33.38
C ARG A 134 0.10 -14.53 34.34
N LEU A 135 -0.22 -13.33 33.89
CA LEU A 135 -0.77 -12.20 34.65
C LEU A 135 -2.21 -11.90 34.17
N PRO A 136 -3.07 -11.34 35.04
CA PRO A 136 -4.53 -11.52 34.99
C PRO A 136 -5.28 -10.88 33.80
N GLU A 137 -6.44 -11.48 33.48
CA GLU A 137 -7.29 -11.31 32.27
C GLU A 137 -7.72 -9.87 31.92
N ARG A 138 -7.80 -8.94 32.87
CA ARG A 138 -8.30 -7.58 32.61
C ARG A 138 -7.35 -6.72 31.78
N LEU A 139 -6.05 -7.02 31.76
CA LEU A 139 -5.07 -6.33 30.91
C LEU A 139 -5.09 -6.82 29.46
N GLU A 140 -5.68 -7.98 29.18
CA GLU A 140 -5.53 -8.66 27.89
C GLU A 140 -6.28 -7.95 26.75
N ARG A 141 -7.46 -7.39 27.05
CA ARG A 141 -8.29 -6.67 26.06
C ARG A 141 -7.72 -5.30 25.71
N THR A 142 -7.20 -4.58 26.70
CA THR A 142 -6.55 -3.28 26.50
C THR A 142 -5.20 -3.46 25.81
N ALA A 143 -4.46 -4.52 26.18
CA ALA A 143 -3.22 -4.87 25.52
C ALA A 143 -3.43 -5.30 24.06
N LYS A 144 -4.49 -6.04 23.70
CA LYS A 144 -4.78 -6.37 22.29
C LYS A 144 -5.04 -5.13 21.44
N LYS A 145 -5.86 -4.19 21.91
CA LYS A 145 -6.12 -2.94 21.17
C LYS A 145 -4.87 -2.04 21.07
N ALA A 146 -4.06 -1.99 22.13
CA ALA A 146 -2.80 -1.25 22.12
C ALA A 146 -1.74 -1.93 21.25
N ASP A 147 -1.69 -3.27 21.22
CA ASP A 147 -0.77 -4.06 20.39
C ASP A 147 -1.13 -3.95 18.90
N GLU A 148 -2.41 -3.92 18.54
CA GLU A 148 -2.86 -3.63 17.17
C GLU A 148 -2.47 -2.21 16.71
N TYR A 149 -2.59 -1.21 17.59
CA TYR A 149 -2.13 0.16 17.34
C TYR A 149 -0.60 0.26 17.26
N ALA A 150 0.13 -0.41 18.16
CA ALA A 150 1.59 -0.41 18.20
C ALA A 150 2.21 -1.16 17.01
N ARG A 151 1.60 -2.28 16.57
CA ARG A 151 1.98 -3.00 15.35
C ARG A 151 1.74 -2.19 14.06
N GLY A 152 0.81 -1.24 14.10
CA GLY A 152 0.57 -0.26 13.04
C GLY A 152 1.52 0.95 13.10
N MET A 153 2.18 1.18 14.24
CA MET A 153 3.10 2.29 14.49
C MET A 153 4.54 1.81 14.76
N ILE A 154 5.03 0.80 14.05
CA ILE A 154 6.48 0.55 14.01
C ILE A 154 7.09 1.69 13.19
N THR A 155 7.27 2.84 13.84
CA THR A 155 7.83 4.07 13.28
C THR A 155 9.28 4.17 13.71
N GLY A 156 10.19 4.21 12.74
CA GLY A 156 11.63 4.37 12.97
C GLY A 156 12.48 3.57 12.00
N GLY A 157 13.21 4.27 11.13
CA GLY A 157 14.33 3.72 10.35
C GLY A 157 13.93 3.01 9.05
N THR A 158 12.72 3.27 8.52
CA THR A 158 12.39 2.79 7.19
C THR A 158 12.82 3.76 6.09
N LEU A 159 13.18 3.25 4.91
CA LEU A 159 13.51 4.05 3.73
C LEU A 159 12.35 4.99 3.36
N PHE A 160 11.10 4.55 3.56
CA PHE A 160 9.93 5.36 3.26
C PHE A 160 9.81 6.55 4.20
N GLU A 161 10.11 6.38 5.48
CA GLU A 161 10.17 7.49 6.44
C GLU A 161 11.32 8.45 6.13
N GLU A 162 12.48 7.93 5.70
CA GLU A 162 13.59 8.76 5.22
C GLU A 162 13.21 9.57 3.96
N LEU A 163 12.32 9.03 3.12
CA LEU A 163 11.70 9.72 1.99
C LEU A 163 10.52 10.62 2.40
N GLY A 164 10.28 10.85 3.70
CA GLY A 164 9.24 11.76 4.18
C GLY A 164 7.82 11.20 4.18
N PHE A 165 7.64 9.88 4.03
CA PHE A 165 6.34 9.24 4.15
C PHE A 165 6.04 8.83 5.58
N TYR A 166 4.78 9.01 6.00
CA TYR A 166 4.26 8.32 7.16
C TYR A 166 4.00 6.85 6.82
N TYR A 167 4.87 5.97 7.30
CA TYR A 167 4.80 4.54 7.03
C TYR A 167 3.86 3.80 8.00
N VAL A 168 2.97 2.97 7.45
CA VAL A 168 2.05 2.10 8.21
C VAL A 168 2.13 0.68 7.67
N GLY A 169 2.44 -0.27 8.54
CA GLY A 169 2.45 -1.70 8.21
C GLY A 169 3.77 -2.39 8.54
N PRO A 170 4.05 -3.56 7.94
CA PRO A 170 3.18 -4.34 7.06
C PRO A 170 1.91 -4.85 7.76
N VAL A 171 0.78 -4.93 7.04
CA VAL A 171 -0.53 -5.40 7.53
C VAL A 171 -1.00 -6.58 6.68
N ASP A 172 -1.75 -7.53 7.25
CA ASP A 172 -2.40 -8.58 6.45
C ASP A 172 -3.48 -7.96 5.55
N GLY A 173 -3.27 -8.03 4.24
CA GLY A 173 -4.18 -7.52 3.22
C GLY A 173 -5.43 -8.37 3.01
N HIS A 174 -5.50 -9.57 3.61
CA HIS A 174 -6.67 -10.45 3.56
C HIS A 174 -7.58 -10.33 4.79
N ASP A 175 -7.12 -9.70 5.87
CA ASP A 175 -7.96 -9.42 7.03
C ASP A 175 -8.66 -8.06 6.89
N LEU A 176 -9.85 -8.08 6.28
CA LEU A 176 -10.69 -6.88 6.13
C LEU A 176 -11.13 -6.29 7.47
N THR A 177 -11.20 -7.10 8.53
CA THR A 177 -11.56 -6.64 9.88
C THR A 177 -10.51 -5.67 10.41
N GLN A 178 -9.24 -5.89 10.06
CA GLN A 178 -8.13 -5.02 10.39
C GLN A 178 -7.94 -3.90 9.34
N LEU A 179 -7.99 -4.23 8.06
CA LEU A 179 -7.64 -3.32 6.98
C LEU A 179 -8.63 -2.15 6.83
N VAL A 180 -9.93 -2.41 6.98
CA VAL A 180 -10.97 -1.37 6.82
C VAL A 180 -10.85 -0.27 7.89
N PRO A 181 -10.71 -0.58 9.20
CA PRO A 181 -10.43 0.43 10.21
C PRO A 181 -9.15 1.24 9.93
N ILE A 182 -8.07 0.59 9.49
CA ILE A 182 -6.82 1.29 9.15
C ILE A 182 -7.06 2.27 8.01
N LEU A 183 -7.67 1.84 6.91
CA LEU A 183 -7.97 2.73 5.77
C LEU A 183 -8.87 3.91 6.16
N ARG A 184 -9.84 3.71 7.08
CA ARG A 184 -10.66 4.81 7.61
C ARG A 184 -9.82 5.80 8.41
N ASN A 185 -8.95 5.30 9.29
CA ASN A 185 -8.06 6.15 10.08
C ASN A 185 -7.09 6.93 9.18
N LEU A 186 -6.58 6.33 8.10
CA LEU A 186 -5.72 7.02 7.14
C LEU A 186 -6.47 8.06 6.32
N ARG A 187 -7.73 7.78 5.93
CA ARG A 187 -8.59 8.73 5.22
C ARG A 187 -8.86 9.99 6.06
N ASP A 188 -9.06 9.80 7.35
CA ASP A 188 -9.43 10.85 8.31
C ASP A 188 -8.20 11.42 9.04
N ALA A 189 -6.98 11.00 8.67
CA ALA A 189 -5.75 11.55 9.23
C ALA A 189 -5.49 12.92 8.64
N ASP A 190 -5.47 13.93 9.50
CA ASP A 190 -4.94 15.25 9.17
C ASP A 190 -3.46 15.34 9.63
N ASP A 191 -2.67 16.18 8.96
CA ASP A 191 -1.31 16.60 9.34
C ASP A 191 -0.15 15.59 9.24
N LYS A 192 -0.28 14.49 8.47
CA LYS A 192 0.77 13.44 8.40
C LYS A 192 1.69 13.44 7.17
N GLY A 193 1.56 14.43 6.27
CA GLY A 193 2.26 14.37 4.98
C GLY A 193 1.80 13.16 4.15
N PRO A 194 2.52 12.78 3.08
CA PRO A 194 2.15 11.62 2.28
C PRO A 194 2.27 10.32 3.09
N ILE A 195 1.34 9.40 2.88
CA ILE A 195 1.24 8.15 3.67
C ILE A 195 1.62 6.96 2.80
N LEU A 196 2.35 5.99 3.36
CA LEU A 196 2.59 4.69 2.74
C LEU A 196 2.02 3.57 3.61
N LEU A 197 0.94 2.93 3.15
CA LEU A 197 0.37 1.73 3.75
C LEU A 197 0.95 0.50 3.05
N HIS A 198 1.68 -0.32 3.78
CA HIS A 198 2.22 -1.58 3.30
C HIS A 198 1.30 -2.74 3.69
N ILE A 199 0.72 -3.42 2.68
CA ILE A 199 -0.12 -4.60 2.87
C ILE A 199 0.56 -5.84 2.28
N LEU A 200 0.39 -6.97 2.95
CA LEU A 200 0.83 -8.29 2.53
C LEU A 200 -0.35 -9.04 1.92
N THR A 201 -0.19 -9.58 0.72
CA THR A 201 -1.20 -10.42 0.09
C THR A 201 -0.58 -11.71 -0.43
N GLU A 202 -1.42 -12.58 -0.98
CA GLU A 202 -1.02 -13.84 -1.57
C GLU A 202 -1.60 -13.84 -2.97
N LYS A 203 -0.73 -13.88 -3.99
CA LYS A 203 -1.20 -13.90 -5.37
C LYS A 203 -1.97 -15.20 -5.63
N GLY A 204 -3.18 -15.07 -6.18
CA GLY A 204 -4.05 -16.21 -6.48
C GLY A 204 -4.96 -16.64 -5.32
N ARG A 205 -4.91 -15.97 -4.15
CA ARG A 205 -5.77 -16.26 -2.99
C ARG A 205 -7.24 -16.43 -3.40
N GLY A 206 -7.82 -17.55 -3.00
CA GLY A 206 -9.23 -17.89 -3.27
C GLY A 206 -9.46 -18.63 -4.58
N TYR A 207 -8.41 -18.87 -5.38
CA TYR A 207 -8.49 -19.67 -6.61
C TYR A 207 -7.43 -20.77 -6.61
N ARG A 208 -7.79 -21.94 -6.07
CA ARG A 208 -6.89 -23.10 -5.88
C ARG A 208 -5.97 -23.41 -7.09
N PRO A 209 -6.44 -23.38 -8.36
CA PRO A 209 -5.56 -23.63 -9.50
C PRO A 209 -4.41 -22.61 -9.61
N ALA A 210 -4.65 -21.33 -9.31
CA ALA A 210 -3.61 -20.29 -9.32
C ALA A 210 -2.72 -20.31 -8.06
N GLU A 211 -3.23 -20.78 -6.92
CA GLU A 211 -2.43 -20.99 -5.71
C GLU A 211 -1.43 -22.15 -5.90
N SER A 212 -1.85 -23.21 -6.63
CA SER A 212 -1.06 -24.42 -6.86
C SER A 212 -0.17 -24.39 -8.11
N ALA A 213 -0.30 -23.38 -8.97
CA ALA A 213 0.51 -23.26 -10.17
C ALA A 213 1.95 -22.84 -9.78
N GLY A 214 2.92 -23.75 -9.93
CA GLY A 214 4.34 -23.44 -9.76
C GLY A 214 4.81 -22.35 -10.72
N ASP A 215 4.18 -22.30 -11.89
CA ASP A 215 4.21 -21.19 -12.82
C ASP A 215 3.14 -20.16 -12.44
N LYS A 216 3.52 -19.26 -11.55
CA LYS A 216 2.86 -17.97 -11.28
C LYS A 216 2.93 -17.02 -12.50
N TYR A 217 3.01 -17.57 -13.71
CA TYR A 217 3.09 -16.85 -14.98
C TYR A 217 1.86 -15.97 -15.17
N HIS A 218 2.13 -14.82 -15.77
CA HIS A 218 1.15 -13.84 -16.17
C HIS A 218 -0.04 -14.49 -16.86
N ALA A 219 -1.23 -13.97 -16.55
CA ALA A 219 -2.52 -14.29 -17.14
C ALA A 219 -2.35 -14.94 -18.52
N VAL A 220 -2.60 -16.26 -18.58
CA VAL A 220 -2.80 -16.95 -19.85
C VAL A 220 -3.98 -16.25 -20.54
N ALA A 221 -3.78 -15.95 -21.82
CA ALA A 221 -4.60 -15.11 -22.69
C ALA A 221 -6.11 -15.29 -22.53
#